data_AF-A0A0L8G3E1-F1
#
_entry.id   AF-A0A0L8G3E1-F1
#
_cell.length_a   1.000
_cell.length_b   1.000
_cell.length_c   1.000
_cell.angle_alpha   90.00
_cell.angle_beta   90.00
_cell.angle_gamma   90.00
#
_symmetry.space_group_name_H-M   'P 1'
#
loop_
_entity.id
_entity.type
_entity.pdbx_description
1 polymer ?
#
loop_
_entity_poly.entity_id
_entity_poly.type
_entity_poly.pdbx_seq_one_letter_code
_entity_poly.pdbx_strand_id
1 'polypeptide(L)'
;IVRTYLNTYVRPVVRSFVRSFIHSFVSSCVRTHVLSFVRTYVPTYFLPFVRTFIRSLFRSYVLTFGGPFVRTYVRSYVHSFVRLYVRTYVRSLYVRFFRSFFCTHVRSFIHPLFCSYVRSFLRPNVCTYKRSFVRSEVRMFVLSFVLSLVGSLVRSYVRTFIISFLRSYLRMYVRSFVPSIARSYVRTYLRSFVFTYICTSVHTLVRLYIPSFVRLLFCTLVRSFFHSFVRSHIFINK
;
A
#
# COMPACT_ATOMS: atom_id res chain seq x y z
N ILE A 1 -37.43 -51.36 -146.94
CA ILE A 1 -38.00 -50.01 -147.17
C ILE A 1 -38.88 -49.57 -145.98
N VAL A 2 -39.91 -50.33 -145.60
CA VAL A 2 -40.79 -49.96 -144.46
C VAL A 2 -40.04 -49.86 -143.12
N ARG A 3 -39.19 -50.85 -142.78
CA ARG A 3 -38.42 -50.86 -141.52
C ARG A 3 -37.35 -49.76 -141.43
N THR A 4 -36.77 -49.37 -142.57
CA THR A 4 -35.79 -48.27 -142.64
C THR A 4 -36.49 -46.92 -142.49
N TYR A 5 -37.61 -46.67 -143.19
CA TYR A 5 -38.40 -45.44 -143.04
C TYR A 5 -38.93 -45.22 -141.62
N LEU A 6 -39.45 -46.28 -140.98
CA LEU A 6 -39.91 -46.22 -139.59
C LEU A 6 -38.78 -45.87 -138.61
N ASN A 7 -37.57 -46.41 -138.82
CA ASN A 7 -36.44 -46.16 -137.93
C ASN A 7 -35.72 -44.83 -138.19
N THR A 8 -35.63 -44.36 -139.44
CA THR A 8 -34.91 -43.12 -139.77
C THR A 8 -35.76 -41.87 -139.66
N TYR A 9 -37.07 -41.94 -139.92
CA TYR A 9 -37.95 -40.77 -139.88
C TYR A 9 -38.95 -40.80 -138.73
N VAL A 10 -39.74 -41.87 -138.59
CA VAL A 10 -40.84 -41.89 -137.61
C VAL A 10 -40.32 -41.95 -136.17
N ARG A 11 -39.39 -42.87 -135.88
CA ARG A 11 -38.87 -43.08 -134.52
C ARG A 11 -38.17 -41.84 -133.93
N PRO A 12 -37.26 -41.13 -134.62
CA PRO A 12 -36.64 -39.94 -134.06
C PRO A 12 -37.61 -38.76 -133.90
N VAL A 13 -38.57 -38.58 -134.81
CA VAL A 13 -39.59 -37.52 -134.72
C VAL A 13 -40.55 -37.78 -133.56
N VAL A 14 -41.05 -39.01 -133.40
CA VAL A 14 -41.90 -39.38 -132.26
C VAL A 14 -41.11 -39.27 -130.96
N ARG A 15 -39.85 -39.74 -130.93
CA ARG A 15 -39.01 -39.64 -129.73
C ARG A 15 -38.69 -38.20 -129.34
N SER A 16 -38.42 -37.32 -130.30
CA SER A 16 -38.13 -35.91 -130.02
C SER A 16 -39.39 -35.18 -129.55
N PHE A 17 -40.53 -35.42 -130.18
CA PHE A 17 -41.83 -34.85 -129.79
C PHE A 17 -42.28 -35.32 -128.40
N VAL A 18 -42.25 -36.63 -128.14
CA VAL A 18 -42.60 -37.18 -126.83
C VAL A 18 -41.66 -36.65 -125.76
N ARG A 19 -40.35 -36.61 -126.02
CA ARG A 19 -39.37 -36.08 -125.06
C ARG A 19 -39.59 -34.59 -124.80
N SER A 20 -39.81 -33.78 -125.84
CA SER A 20 -40.01 -32.33 -125.68
C SER A 20 -41.33 -32.03 -124.99
N PHE A 21 -42.40 -32.76 -125.31
CA PHE A 21 -43.71 -32.63 -124.68
C PHE A 21 -43.67 -33.05 -123.21
N ILE A 22 -43.08 -34.21 -122.88
CA ILE A 22 -42.92 -34.64 -121.49
C ILE A 22 -42.04 -33.63 -120.74
N HIS A 23 -40.93 -33.20 -121.31
CA HIS A 23 -40.04 -32.24 -120.67
C HIS A 23 -40.73 -30.89 -120.43
N SER A 24 -41.45 -30.35 -121.42
CA SER A 24 -42.16 -29.08 -121.29
C SER A 24 -43.32 -29.18 -120.31
N PHE A 25 -44.10 -30.27 -120.36
CA PHE A 25 -45.21 -30.51 -119.45
C PHE A 25 -44.74 -30.70 -118.01
N VAL A 26 -43.77 -31.59 -117.77
CA VAL A 26 -43.19 -31.81 -116.43
C VAL A 26 -42.51 -30.55 -115.92
N SER A 27 -41.70 -29.87 -116.74
CA SER A 27 -41.05 -28.64 -116.32
C SER A 27 -42.05 -27.53 -116.04
N SER A 28 -43.14 -27.43 -116.80
CA SER A 28 -44.20 -26.45 -116.57
C SER A 28 -44.94 -26.76 -115.29
N CYS A 29 -45.45 -27.99 -115.12
CA CYS A 29 -46.19 -28.40 -113.92
C CYS A 29 -45.34 -28.29 -112.64
N VAL A 30 -44.07 -28.72 -112.67
CA VAL A 30 -43.17 -28.59 -111.53
C VAL A 30 -42.90 -27.11 -111.24
N ARG A 31 -42.58 -26.31 -112.28
CA ARG A 31 -42.30 -24.88 -112.08
C ARG A 31 -43.53 -24.12 -111.60
N THR A 32 -44.72 -24.42 -112.09
CA THR A 32 -45.92 -23.68 -111.68
C THR A 32 -46.39 -24.16 -110.32
N HIS A 33 -46.62 -25.46 -110.13
CA HIS A 33 -47.23 -25.95 -108.90
C HIS A 33 -46.24 -26.01 -107.73
N VAL A 34 -45.04 -26.55 -107.92
CA VAL A 34 -44.07 -26.67 -106.81
C VAL A 34 -43.51 -25.30 -106.45
N LEU A 35 -43.10 -24.49 -107.43
CA LEU A 35 -42.56 -23.16 -107.13
C LEU A 35 -43.63 -22.23 -106.55
N SER A 36 -44.88 -22.24 -107.06
CA SER A 36 -45.95 -21.40 -106.50
C SER A 36 -46.33 -21.85 -105.10
N PHE A 37 -46.40 -23.16 -104.85
CA PHE A 37 -46.65 -23.69 -103.51
C PHE A 37 -45.54 -23.28 -102.55
N VAL A 38 -44.27 -23.48 -102.90
CA VAL A 38 -43.14 -23.07 -102.05
C VAL A 38 -43.12 -21.55 -101.86
N ARG A 39 -43.30 -20.76 -102.92
CA ARG A 39 -43.26 -19.29 -102.89
C ARG A 39 -44.41 -18.68 -102.09
N THR A 40 -45.56 -19.35 -102.01
CA THR A 40 -46.68 -18.87 -101.20
C THR A 40 -46.64 -19.46 -99.80
N TYR A 41 -46.58 -20.78 -99.67
CA TYR A 41 -46.66 -21.48 -98.38
C TYR A 41 -45.51 -21.17 -97.43
N VAL A 42 -44.28 -21.07 -97.94
CA VAL A 42 -43.10 -20.83 -97.08
C VAL A 42 -43.18 -19.44 -96.44
N PRO A 43 -43.41 -18.33 -97.17
CA PRO A 43 -43.55 -17.01 -96.56
C PRO A 43 -44.83 -16.80 -95.76
N THR A 44 -45.97 -17.38 -96.15
CA THR A 44 -47.25 -17.11 -95.48
C THR A 44 -47.49 -17.97 -94.24
N TYR A 45 -47.01 -19.22 -94.22
CA TYR A 45 -47.27 -20.15 -93.12
C TYR A 45 -46.01 -20.54 -92.38
N PHE A 46 -44.97 -20.99 -93.10
CA PHE A 46 -43.78 -21.55 -92.45
C PHE A 46 -42.95 -20.50 -91.73
N LEU A 47 -42.57 -19.40 -92.39
CA LEU A 47 -41.76 -18.33 -91.79
C LEU A 47 -42.44 -17.70 -90.55
N PRO A 48 -43.73 -17.33 -90.60
CA PRO A 48 -44.41 -16.77 -89.44
C PRO A 48 -44.50 -17.77 -88.29
N PHE A 49 -44.80 -19.04 -88.57
CA PHE A 49 -44.85 -20.09 -87.57
C PHE A 49 -43.50 -20.30 -86.87
N VAL A 50 -42.42 -20.46 -87.64
CA VAL A 50 -41.06 -20.62 -87.09
C VAL A 50 -40.67 -19.39 -86.29
N ARG A 51 -40.96 -18.19 -86.80
CA ARG A 51 -40.66 -16.92 -86.11
C ARG A 51 -41.43 -16.79 -84.80
N THR A 52 -42.72 -17.13 -84.76
CA THR A 52 -43.52 -17.05 -83.53
C THR A 52 -43.10 -18.12 -82.53
N PHE A 53 -42.83 -19.34 -83.00
CA PHE A 53 -42.38 -20.45 -82.16
C PHE A 53 -41.01 -20.18 -81.52
N ILE A 54 -40.02 -19.76 -82.30
CA ILE A 54 -38.69 -19.40 -81.76
C ILE A 54 -38.81 -18.22 -80.79
N ARG A 55 -39.60 -17.20 -81.14
CA ARG A 55 -39.79 -16.03 -80.27
C ARG A 55 -40.49 -16.40 -78.97
N SER A 56 -41.51 -17.26 -78.99
CA SER A 56 -42.24 -17.66 -77.80
C SER A 56 -41.38 -18.51 -76.88
N LEU A 57 -40.62 -19.46 -77.43
CA LEU A 57 -39.67 -20.28 -76.67
C LEU A 57 -38.57 -19.42 -76.05
N PHE A 58 -37.94 -18.54 -76.83
CA PHE A 58 -36.90 -17.65 -76.31
C PHE A 58 -37.45 -16.73 -75.22
N ARG A 59 -38.60 -16.10 -75.45
CA ARG A 59 -39.25 -15.23 -74.48
C ARG A 59 -39.60 -15.97 -73.19
N SER A 60 -40.18 -17.17 -73.30
CA SER A 60 -40.50 -18.00 -72.14
C SER A 60 -39.23 -18.38 -71.40
N TYR A 61 -38.21 -18.88 -72.09
CA TYR A 61 -36.95 -19.26 -71.44
C TYR A 61 -36.30 -18.09 -70.69
N VAL A 62 -36.20 -16.92 -71.32
CA VAL A 62 -35.59 -15.72 -70.70
C VAL A 62 -36.41 -15.23 -69.50
N LEU A 63 -37.74 -15.20 -69.61
CA LEU A 63 -38.60 -14.72 -68.52
C LEU A 63 -38.65 -15.71 -67.35
N THR A 64 -38.74 -17.01 -67.65
CA THR A 64 -38.92 -18.05 -66.63
C THR A 64 -37.60 -18.42 -65.94
N PHE A 65 -36.48 -18.44 -66.67
CA PHE A 65 -35.19 -18.83 -66.12
C PHE A 65 -34.26 -17.63 -65.92
N GLY A 66 -34.09 -16.78 -66.94
CA GLY A 66 -33.12 -15.69 -66.90
C GLY A 66 -33.38 -14.67 -65.79
N GLY A 67 -34.60 -14.13 -65.74
CA GLY A 67 -34.99 -13.13 -64.73
C GLY A 67 -34.84 -13.62 -63.29
N PRO A 68 -35.45 -14.77 -62.92
CA PRO A 68 -35.34 -15.32 -61.58
C PRO A 68 -33.92 -15.74 -61.20
N PHE A 69 -33.15 -16.32 -62.13
CA PHE A 69 -31.76 -16.71 -61.88
C PHE A 69 -30.88 -15.49 -61.61
N VAL A 70 -30.94 -14.46 -62.46
CA VAL A 70 -30.18 -13.22 -62.25
C VAL A 70 -30.60 -12.55 -60.94
N ARG A 71 -31.92 -12.45 -60.68
CA ARG A 71 -32.42 -11.85 -59.43
C ARG A 71 -31.93 -12.60 -58.19
N THR A 72 -32.01 -13.93 -58.18
CA THR A 72 -31.60 -14.74 -57.03
C THR A 72 -30.10 -14.75 -56.84
N TYR A 73 -29.34 -14.86 -57.93
CA TYR A 73 -27.87 -14.81 -57.89
C TYR A 73 -27.37 -13.43 -57.42
N VAL A 74 -27.84 -12.35 -58.03
CA VAL A 74 -27.45 -10.98 -57.64
C VAL A 74 -27.89 -10.70 -56.21
N ARG A 75 -29.13 -11.04 -55.83
CA ARG A 75 -29.61 -10.82 -54.46
C ARG A 75 -28.78 -11.59 -53.45
N SER A 76 -28.52 -12.87 -53.68
CA SER A 76 -27.77 -13.72 -52.75
C SER A 76 -26.31 -13.28 -52.65
N TYR A 77 -25.67 -12.97 -53.77
CA TYR A 77 -24.28 -12.50 -53.80
C TYR A 77 -24.13 -11.15 -53.10
N VAL A 78 -24.94 -10.15 -53.49
CA VAL A 78 -24.89 -8.81 -52.89
C VAL A 78 -25.22 -8.89 -51.40
N HIS A 79 -26.29 -9.58 -51.02
CA HIS A 79 -26.68 -9.68 -49.62
C HIS A 79 -25.62 -10.42 -48.79
N SER A 80 -25.02 -11.50 -49.31
CA SER A 80 -23.97 -12.22 -48.61
C SER A 80 -22.70 -11.39 -48.49
N PHE A 81 -22.28 -10.74 -49.57
CA PHE A 81 -21.11 -9.87 -49.58
C PHE A 81 -21.27 -8.68 -48.64
N VAL A 82 -22.39 -7.95 -48.74
CA VAL A 82 -22.70 -6.82 -47.85
C VAL A 82 -22.78 -7.27 -46.40
N ARG A 83 -23.49 -8.37 -46.12
CA ARG A 83 -23.59 -8.89 -44.75
C ARG A 83 -22.22 -9.28 -44.20
N LEU A 84 -21.41 -9.99 -44.99
CA LEU A 84 -20.09 -10.44 -44.55
C LEU A 84 -19.18 -9.24 -44.34
N TYR A 85 -19.09 -8.34 -45.30
CA TYR A 85 -18.27 -7.14 -45.25
C TYR A 85 -18.66 -6.23 -44.10
N VAL A 86 -19.95 -5.84 -43.98
CA VAL A 86 -20.43 -4.99 -42.89
C VAL A 86 -20.20 -5.68 -41.55
N ARG A 87 -20.59 -6.96 -41.40
CA ARG A 87 -20.44 -7.66 -40.12
C ARG A 87 -19.00 -7.82 -39.71
N THR A 88 -18.09 -8.18 -40.60
CA THR A 88 -16.69 -8.41 -40.24
C THR A 88 -15.94 -7.09 -40.09
N TYR A 89 -16.09 -6.18 -41.04
CA TYR A 89 -15.37 -4.91 -41.05
C TYR A 89 -15.83 -4.01 -39.91
N VAL A 90 -17.13 -3.74 -39.79
CA VAL A 90 -17.66 -2.85 -38.72
C VAL A 90 -17.40 -3.45 -37.35
N ARG A 91 -17.63 -4.76 -37.15
CA ARG A 91 -17.35 -5.40 -35.86
C ARG A 91 -15.87 -5.37 -35.53
N SER A 92 -14.99 -5.66 -36.49
CA SER A 92 -13.55 -5.66 -36.23
C SER A 92 -13.04 -4.26 -35.91
N LEU A 93 -13.50 -3.24 -36.64
CA LEU A 93 -13.13 -1.85 -36.40
C LEU A 93 -13.66 -1.36 -35.06
N TYR A 94 -14.94 -1.58 -34.77
CA TYR A 94 -15.55 -1.15 -33.52
C TYR A 94 -14.87 -1.81 -32.32
N VAL A 95 -14.71 -3.14 -32.34
CA VAL A 95 -14.07 -3.87 -31.24
C VAL A 95 -12.62 -3.47 -31.08
N ARG A 96 -11.86 -3.36 -32.19
CA ARG A 96 -10.44 -2.99 -32.14
C ARG A 96 -10.27 -1.55 -31.64
N PHE A 97 -11.10 -0.62 -32.12
CA PHE A 97 -11.08 0.77 -31.71
C PHE A 97 -11.50 0.96 -30.26
N PHE A 98 -12.63 0.39 -29.83
CA PHE A 98 -13.06 0.49 -28.42
C PHE A 98 -12.07 -0.16 -27.47
N ARG A 99 -11.58 -1.35 -27.83
CA ARG A 99 -10.58 -2.05 -27.01
C ARG A 99 -9.28 -1.27 -26.96
N SER A 100 -8.76 -0.77 -28.09
CA SER A 100 -7.53 0.00 -28.09
C SER A 100 -7.72 1.29 -27.31
N PHE A 101 -8.77 2.05 -27.58
CA PHE A 101 -9.06 3.32 -26.91
C PHE A 101 -9.22 3.13 -25.40
N PHE A 102 -10.05 2.18 -24.95
CA PHE A 102 -10.24 1.96 -23.52
C PHE A 102 -8.97 1.42 -22.85
N CYS A 103 -8.31 0.42 -23.43
CA CYS A 103 -7.09 -0.12 -22.84
C CYS A 103 -5.95 0.90 -22.82
N THR A 104 -5.75 1.69 -23.88
CA THR A 104 -4.71 2.71 -23.89
C THR A 104 -5.06 3.84 -22.94
N HIS A 105 -6.30 4.34 -22.95
CA HIS A 105 -6.66 5.49 -22.15
C HIS A 105 -6.72 5.18 -20.65
N VAL A 106 -7.26 4.01 -20.26
CA VAL A 106 -7.22 3.56 -18.86
C VAL A 106 -5.78 3.32 -18.41
N ARG A 107 -4.96 2.65 -19.23
CA ARG A 107 -3.57 2.35 -18.86
C ARG A 107 -2.65 3.57 -18.86
N SER A 108 -2.85 4.51 -19.78
CA SER A 108 -2.00 5.70 -19.92
C SER A 108 -2.44 6.84 -19.01
N PHE A 109 -3.73 6.94 -18.68
CA PHE A 109 -4.26 8.06 -17.93
C PHE A 109 -4.61 7.68 -16.49
N ILE A 110 -5.43 6.65 -16.30
CA ILE A 110 -5.92 6.28 -14.96
C ILE A 110 -4.80 5.68 -14.11
N HIS A 111 -4.04 4.73 -14.65
CA HIS A 111 -3.01 4.03 -13.88
C HIS A 111 -1.91 4.97 -13.33
N PRO A 112 -1.33 5.91 -14.12
CA PRO A 112 -0.32 6.82 -13.58
C PRO A 112 -0.90 7.81 -12.57
N LEU A 113 -2.13 8.31 -12.79
CA LEU A 113 -2.79 9.20 -11.84
C LEU A 113 -3.03 8.51 -10.50
N PHE A 114 -3.56 7.28 -10.52
CA PHE A 114 -3.77 6.50 -9.30
C PHE A 114 -2.45 6.16 -8.60
N CYS A 115 -1.45 5.67 -9.34
CA CYS A 115 -0.13 5.38 -8.77
C CYS A 115 0.54 6.63 -8.19
N SER A 116 0.41 7.78 -8.86
CA SER A 116 0.91 9.06 -8.36
C SER A 116 0.20 9.43 -7.06
N TYR A 117 -1.13 9.44 -7.04
CA TYR A 117 -1.94 9.74 -5.84
C TYR A 117 -1.58 8.84 -4.66
N VAL A 118 -1.48 7.52 -4.87
CA VAL A 118 -1.11 6.59 -3.80
C VAL A 118 0.30 6.86 -3.28
N ARG A 119 1.26 7.14 -4.17
CA ARG A 119 2.66 7.35 -3.81
C ARG A 119 2.90 8.71 -3.15
N SER A 120 2.25 9.77 -3.62
CA SER A 120 2.46 11.15 -3.17
C SER A 120 1.57 11.54 -2.00
N PHE A 121 0.35 11.02 -1.92
CA PHE A 121 -0.61 11.44 -0.90
C PHE A 121 -0.80 10.37 0.18
N LEU A 122 -1.19 9.16 -0.19
CA LEU A 122 -1.50 8.11 0.79
C LEU A 122 -0.26 7.66 1.58
N ARG A 123 0.84 7.33 0.89
CA ARG A 123 2.03 6.77 1.54
C ARG A 123 2.65 7.73 2.57
N PRO A 124 2.87 9.03 2.27
CA PRO A 124 3.44 9.96 3.25
C PRO A 124 2.47 10.22 4.39
N ASN A 125 1.18 10.42 4.12
CA ASN A 125 0.18 10.72 5.15
C ASN A 125 0.01 9.56 6.15
N VAL A 126 0.00 8.31 5.68
CA VAL A 126 -0.06 7.15 6.58
C VAL A 126 1.23 7.02 7.39
N CYS A 127 2.39 7.22 6.77
CA CYS A 127 3.68 7.17 7.46
C CYS A 127 3.83 8.28 8.51
N THR A 128 3.46 9.51 8.18
CA THR A 128 3.52 10.65 9.10
C THR A 128 2.52 10.47 10.23
N TYR A 129 1.29 10.04 9.96
CA TYR A 129 0.28 9.77 10.97
C TYR A 129 0.72 8.66 11.95
N LYS A 130 1.21 7.52 11.44
CA LYS A 130 1.71 6.45 12.32
C LYS A 130 2.91 6.93 13.14
N ARG A 131 3.85 7.64 12.52
CA ARG A 131 5.05 8.13 13.20
C ARG A 131 4.73 9.19 14.24
N SER A 132 3.82 10.11 13.95
CA SER A 132 3.39 11.14 14.90
C SER A 132 2.61 10.52 16.06
N PHE A 133 1.64 9.66 15.78
CA PHE A 133 0.84 8.96 16.78
C PHE A 133 1.70 8.10 17.72
N VAL A 134 2.58 7.26 17.17
CA VAL A 134 3.49 6.44 18.00
C VAL A 134 4.45 7.33 18.79
N ARG A 135 5.00 8.39 18.18
CA ARG A 135 5.91 9.30 18.89
C ARG A 135 5.20 10.07 19.99
N SER A 136 3.96 10.51 19.80
CA SER A 136 3.21 11.26 20.81
C SER A 136 2.77 10.36 21.94
N GLU A 137 2.14 9.23 21.63
CA GLU A 137 1.64 8.28 22.63
C GLU A 137 2.78 7.70 23.46
N VAL A 138 3.82 7.17 22.82
CA VAL A 138 4.95 6.58 23.54
C VAL A 138 5.71 7.63 24.34
N ARG A 139 5.96 8.83 23.78
CA ARG A 139 6.67 9.88 24.51
C ARG A 139 5.87 10.38 25.71
N MET A 140 4.57 10.63 25.55
CA MET A 140 3.71 11.10 26.64
C MET A 140 3.56 10.03 27.71
N PHE A 141 3.37 8.77 27.31
CA PHE A 141 3.28 7.66 28.23
C PHE A 141 4.59 7.45 29.00
N VAL A 142 5.73 7.33 28.30
CA VAL A 142 7.03 7.13 28.96
C VAL A 142 7.39 8.32 29.85
N LEU A 143 7.21 9.55 29.36
CA LEU A 143 7.61 10.74 30.13
C LEU A 143 6.71 10.93 31.37
N SER A 144 5.40 10.72 31.25
CA SER A 144 4.49 10.80 32.40
C SER A 144 4.69 9.64 33.39
N PHE A 145 4.86 8.42 32.89
CA PHE A 145 5.06 7.23 33.72
C PHE A 145 6.41 7.25 34.43
N VAL A 146 7.50 7.52 33.71
CA VAL A 146 8.84 7.56 34.30
C VAL A 146 8.97 8.73 35.28
N LEU A 147 8.53 9.94 34.91
CA LEU A 147 8.63 11.08 35.83
C LEU A 147 7.73 10.92 37.05
N SER A 148 6.53 10.36 36.92
CA SER A 148 5.66 10.15 38.08
C SER A 148 6.18 9.03 38.97
N LEU A 149 6.60 7.90 38.39
CA LEU A 149 6.97 6.71 39.14
C LEU A 149 8.39 6.84 39.71
N VAL A 150 9.39 7.21 38.89
CA VAL A 150 10.74 7.46 39.39
C VAL A 150 10.76 8.69 40.30
N GLY A 151 10.07 9.76 39.91
CA GLY A 151 9.99 10.97 40.73
C GLY A 151 9.33 10.72 42.09
N SER A 152 8.24 9.95 42.14
CA SER A 152 7.58 9.63 43.40
C SER A 152 8.36 8.62 44.24
N LEU A 153 8.94 7.58 43.63
CA LEU A 153 9.75 6.58 44.34
C LEU A 153 11.05 7.16 44.86
N VAL A 154 11.79 7.91 44.04
CA VAL A 154 13.03 8.58 44.49
C VAL A 154 12.69 9.63 45.54
N ARG A 155 11.67 10.47 45.33
CA ARG A 155 11.27 11.47 46.32
C ARG A 155 10.81 10.82 47.62
N SER A 156 10.01 9.76 47.58
CA SER A 156 9.53 9.09 48.79
C SER A 156 10.68 8.35 49.48
N TYR A 157 11.50 7.61 48.75
CA TYR A 157 12.64 6.86 49.29
C TYR A 157 13.69 7.80 49.89
N VAL A 158 14.15 8.79 49.14
CA VAL A 158 15.14 9.77 49.62
C VAL A 158 14.59 10.55 50.81
N ARG A 159 13.36 11.06 50.72
CA ARG A 159 12.75 11.83 51.82
C ARG A 159 12.56 10.97 53.06
N THR A 160 12.05 9.76 52.94
CA THR A 160 11.81 8.89 54.10
C THR A 160 13.12 8.37 54.66
N PHE A 161 14.00 7.81 53.83
CA PHE A 161 15.26 7.21 54.25
C PHE A 161 16.22 8.24 54.83
N ILE A 162 16.51 9.34 54.11
CA ILE A 162 17.47 10.34 54.61
C ILE A 162 16.92 11.04 55.84
N ILE A 163 15.67 11.49 55.84
CA ILE A 163 15.12 12.21 57.00
C ILE A 163 14.98 11.27 58.20
N SER A 164 14.51 10.04 58.02
CA SER A 164 14.39 9.09 59.15
C SER A 164 15.76 8.65 59.67
N PHE A 165 16.71 8.38 58.80
CA PHE A 165 18.07 7.97 59.17
C PHE A 165 18.81 9.12 59.85
N LEU A 166 18.82 10.32 59.24
CA LEU A 166 19.47 11.49 59.83
C LEU A 166 18.80 11.87 61.15
N ARG A 167 17.47 11.86 61.23
CA ARG A 167 16.74 12.18 62.47
C ARG A 167 16.98 11.14 63.56
N SER A 168 17.04 9.85 63.23
CA SER A 168 17.31 8.79 64.22
C SER A 168 18.77 8.81 64.66
N TYR A 169 19.71 8.96 63.73
CA TYR A 169 21.14 9.06 64.02
C TYR A 169 21.46 10.29 64.86
N LEU A 170 21.02 11.49 64.44
CA LEU A 170 21.22 12.71 65.22
C LEU A 170 20.53 12.63 66.58
N ARG A 171 19.30 12.10 66.65
CA ARG A 171 18.60 11.93 67.93
C ARG A 171 19.35 10.99 68.86
N MET A 172 19.84 9.85 68.35
CA MET A 172 20.59 8.89 69.17
C MET A 172 21.93 9.50 69.62
N TYR A 173 22.69 10.08 68.69
CA TYR A 173 23.97 10.73 68.98
C TYR A 173 23.83 11.85 70.03
N VAL A 174 22.88 12.78 69.84
CA VAL A 174 22.67 13.87 70.78
C VAL A 174 22.09 13.39 72.12
N ARG A 175 21.18 12.39 72.12
CA ARG A 175 20.51 11.95 73.35
C ARG A 175 21.36 11.01 74.21
N SER A 176 22.21 10.18 73.63
CA SER A 176 23.00 9.20 74.40
C SER A 176 24.46 9.58 74.51
N PHE A 177 25.10 10.03 73.42
CA PHE A 177 26.54 10.22 73.34
C PHE A 177 26.99 11.53 74.02
N VAL A 178 26.28 12.63 73.77
CA VAL A 178 26.64 13.93 74.38
C VAL A 178 26.49 13.90 75.91
N PRO A 179 25.39 13.39 76.49
CA PRO A 179 25.22 13.36 77.94
C PRO A 179 26.10 12.30 78.62
N SER A 180 26.53 11.25 77.93
CA SER A 180 27.44 10.25 78.49
C SER A 180 28.85 10.82 78.64
N ILE A 181 29.37 11.50 77.60
CA ILE A 181 30.68 12.17 77.64
C ILE A 181 30.65 13.33 78.62
N ALA A 182 29.62 14.17 78.60
CA ALA A 182 29.51 15.27 79.54
C ALA A 182 29.50 14.77 80.99
N ARG A 183 28.71 13.71 81.29
CA ARG A 183 28.69 13.10 82.62
C ARG A 183 30.03 12.47 83.00
N SER A 184 30.69 11.75 82.09
CA SER A 184 31.99 11.14 82.39
C SER A 184 33.04 12.20 82.68
N TYR A 185 33.15 13.23 81.81
CA TYR A 185 34.15 14.28 81.92
C TYR A 185 33.95 15.14 83.17
N VAL A 186 32.71 15.58 83.43
CA VAL A 186 32.37 16.34 84.64
C VAL A 186 32.63 15.50 85.89
N ARG A 187 32.22 14.22 85.89
CA ARG A 187 32.42 13.34 87.06
C ARG A 187 33.90 13.07 87.32
N THR A 188 34.71 12.82 86.30
CA THR A 188 36.16 12.58 86.48
C THR A 188 36.88 13.84 86.89
N TYR A 189 36.56 14.98 86.27
CA TYR A 189 37.25 16.25 86.52
C TYR A 189 36.87 16.83 87.88
N LEU A 190 35.57 16.85 88.25
CA LEU A 190 35.16 17.26 89.59
C LEU A 190 35.71 16.30 90.63
N ARG A 191 35.65 14.99 90.41
CA ARG A 191 36.19 14.03 91.38
C ARG A 191 37.69 14.19 91.57
N SER A 192 38.47 14.34 90.50
CA SER A 192 39.92 14.54 90.62
C SER A 192 40.23 15.87 91.27
N PHE A 193 39.64 16.98 90.81
CA PHE A 193 39.95 18.32 91.28
C PHE A 193 39.50 18.55 92.72
N VAL A 194 38.28 18.13 93.08
CA VAL A 194 37.77 18.27 94.45
C VAL A 194 38.54 17.35 95.40
N PHE A 195 38.81 16.10 95.00
CA PHE A 195 39.55 15.18 95.86
C PHE A 195 40.99 15.65 96.07
N THR A 196 41.71 16.06 95.02
CA THR A 196 43.08 16.56 95.17
C THR A 196 43.10 17.87 95.93
N TYR A 197 42.25 18.84 95.62
CA TYR A 197 42.25 20.14 96.29
C TYR A 197 41.86 20.05 97.77
N ILE A 198 40.81 19.30 98.11
CA ILE A 198 40.41 19.12 99.51
C ILE A 198 41.45 18.29 100.25
N CYS A 199 41.91 17.15 99.70
CA CYS A 199 42.90 16.33 100.40
C CYS A 199 44.22 17.08 100.61
N THR A 200 44.71 17.83 99.63
CA THR A 200 45.97 18.57 99.79
C THR A 200 45.80 19.75 100.75
N SER A 201 44.73 20.54 100.64
CA SER A 201 44.51 21.73 101.46
C SER A 201 44.25 21.38 102.93
N VAL A 202 43.44 20.34 103.19
CA VAL A 202 43.17 19.88 104.56
C VAL A 202 44.41 19.23 105.16
N HIS A 203 45.13 18.42 104.38
CA HIS A 203 46.35 17.78 104.86
C HIS A 203 47.46 18.81 105.15
N THR A 204 47.63 19.85 104.34
CA THR A 204 48.62 20.92 104.62
C THR A 204 48.22 21.75 105.83
N LEU A 205 46.94 22.15 105.96
CA LEU A 205 46.44 22.88 107.13
C LEU A 205 46.61 22.09 108.44
N VAL A 206 46.21 20.82 108.47
CA VAL A 206 46.27 20.01 109.69
C VAL A 206 47.71 19.62 110.04
N ARG A 207 48.50 19.18 109.05
CA ARG A 207 49.82 18.57 109.30
C ARG A 207 50.94 19.57 109.49
N LEU A 208 50.87 20.76 108.87
CA LEU A 208 51.93 21.76 108.96
C LEU A 208 51.56 22.93 109.85
N TYR A 209 50.31 23.40 109.80
CA TYR A 209 49.92 24.62 110.49
C TYR A 209 49.70 24.39 111.99
N ILE A 210 49.00 23.32 112.38
CA ILE A 210 48.71 23.05 113.79
C ILE A 210 49.98 22.80 114.61
N PRO A 211 50.93 21.94 114.20
CA PRO A 211 52.12 21.67 115.01
C PRO A 211 53.06 22.87 115.09
N SER A 212 53.17 23.65 114.01
CA SER A 212 54.00 24.86 113.99
C SER A 212 53.42 25.96 114.88
N PHE A 213 52.10 26.18 114.84
CA PHE A 213 51.41 27.16 115.69
C PHE A 213 51.47 26.79 117.17
N VAL A 214 51.21 25.53 117.53
CA VAL A 214 51.29 25.04 118.91
C VAL A 214 52.73 25.10 119.45
N ARG A 215 53.72 24.73 118.63
CA ARG A 215 55.14 24.83 119.01
C ARG A 215 55.57 26.28 119.26
N LEU A 216 55.10 27.22 118.44
CA LEU A 216 55.42 28.64 118.61
C LEU A 216 54.80 29.20 119.90
N LEU A 217 53.54 28.88 120.19
CA LEU A 217 52.85 29.27 121.43
C LEU A 217 53.50 28.68 122.68
N PHE A 218 53.85 27.39 122.64
CA PHE A 218 54.51 26.73 123.77
C PHE A 218 55.90 27.30 124.03
N CYS A 219 56.69 27.55 122.98
CA CYS A 219 58.01 28.15 123.11
C CYS A 219 57.99 29.59 123.65
N THR A 220 57.00 30.41 123.28
CA THR A 220 56.91 31.79 123.79
C THR A 220 56.40 31.85 125.23
N LEU A 221 55.40 31.04 125.58
CA LEU A 221 54.84 31.00 126.94
C LEU A 221 55.82 30.45 127.97
N VAL A 222 56.52 29.36 127.67
CA VAL A 222 57.52 28.80 128.60
C VAL A 222 58.70 29.76 128.77
N ARG A 223 59.15 30.40 127.68
CA ARG A 223 60.26 31.37 127.72
C ARG A 223 59.88 32.65 128.49
N SER A 224 58.65 33.14 128.36
CA SER A 224 58.20 34.31 129.12
C SER A 224 58.02 33.99 130.61
N PHE A 225 57.48 32.82 130.94
CA PHE A 225 57.33 32.38 132.34
C PHE A 225 58.67 32.19 133.04
N PHE A 226 59.63 31.49 132.41
CA PHE A 226 60.97 31.30 133.00
C PHE A 226 61.71 32.62 133.19
N HIS A 227 61.62 33.53 132.22
CA HIS A 227 62.30 34.82 132.31
C HIS A 227 61.67 35.75 133.36
N SER A 228 60.35 35.65 133.60
CA SER A 228 59.67 36.36 134.69
C SER A 228 60.04 35.77 136.06
N PHE A 229 60.09 34.44 136.18
CA PHE A 229 60.32 33.75 137.46
C PHE A 229 61.77 33.87 137.98
N VAL A 230 62.77 33.86 137.09
CA VAL A 230 64.17 34.06 137.48
C VAL A 230 64.47 35.51 137.88
N ARG A 231 63.77 36.49 137.28
CA ARG A 231 64.00 37.90 137.58
C ARG A 231 63.42 38.33 138.93
N SER A 232 62.40 37.64 139.46
CA SER A 232 61.77 37.99 140.74
C SER A 232 62.49 37.41 141.97
N HIS A 233 63.26 36.31 141.85
CA HIS A 233 63.86 35.64 143.01
C HIS A 233 65.30 36.04 143.37
N ILE A 234 65.98 36.87 142.57
CA ILE A 234 67.40 37.23 142.78
C ILE A 234 67.59 38.56 143.55
N PHE A 235 66.55 39.38 143.74
CA PHE A 235 66.70 40.70 144.39
C PHE A 235 66.31 40.76 145.89
N ILE A 236 66.04 39.63 146.55
CA ILE A 236 65.60 39.61 147.97
C ILE A 236 66.73 39.22 148.96
N ASN A 237 67.96 38.96 148.50
CA ASN A 237 69.06 38.57 149.41
C ASN A 237 70.41 39.26 149.14
N LYS A 238 70.40 40.60 149.06
CA LYS A 238 71.54 41.44 149.44
C LYS A 238 71.05 42.79 149.97
#